data_AF-Q57DF5-F1
#
_entry.id   AF-Q57DF5-F1
#
_cell.length_a   1.000
_cell.length_b   1.000
_cell.length_c   1.000
_cell.angle_alpha   90.00
_cell.angle_beta   90.00
_cell.angle_gamma   90.00
#
_symmetry.space_group_name_H-M   'P 1'
#
loop_
_entity.id
_entity.type
_entity.pdbx_description
1 polymer ?
#
loop_
_entity_poly.entity_id
_entity_poly.type
_entity_poly.pdbx_seq_one_letter_code
_entity_poly.pdbx_strand_id
1 'polypeptide(L)' 'MIAAYHAKTDRSASYYWSKKDQEIFKPLRLFRQGKDTLEIAEIMGITEADALMRVHRAISSTKRKKVRTVPHGELA' A
#
# COMPACT_ATOMS: atom_id res chain seq x y z
N MET A 1 -14.82 -7.08 29.91
CA MET A 1 -13.52 -6.61 29.34
C MET A 1 -13.31 -6.98 27.85
N ILE A 2 -14.24 -7.68 27.18
CA ILE A 2 -14.05 -8.16 25.79
C ILE A 2 -14.39 -7.06 24.75
N ALA A 3 -15.39 -6.22 25.00
CA ALA A 3 -15.86 -5.19 24.05
C ALA A 3 -14.81 -4.10 23.73
N ALA A 4 -13.98 -3.73 24.69
CA ALA A 4 -12.93 -2.70 24.50
C ALA A 4 -11.77 -3.19 23.61
N TYR A 5 -11.52 -4.51 23.57
CA TYR A 5 -10.44 -5.10 22.78
C TYR A 5 -10.81 -5.12 21.29
N HIS A 6 -12.05 -5.52 20.97
CA HIS A 6 -12.56 -5.51 19.59
C HIS A 6 -12.62 -4.11 18.97
N ALA A 7 -13.03 -3.09 19.74
CA ALA A 7 -13.08 -1.71 19.24
C ALA A 7 -11.69 -1.12 18.94
N LYS A 8 -10.65 -1.53 19.67
CA LYS A 8 -9.25 -1.14 19.41
C LYS A 8 -8.70 -1.82 18.17
N THR A 9 -8.96 -3.12 17.99
CA THR A 9 -8.50 -3.86 16.80
C THR A 9 -9.15 -3.35 15.53
N ASP A 10 -10.45 -3.04 15.56
CA ASP A 10 -11.19 -2.53 14.39
C ASP A 10 -10.70 -1.14 13.94
N ARG A 11 -10.49 -0.21 14.89
CA ARG A 11 -9.85 1.10 14.60
C ARG A 11 -8.44 0.98 14.06
N SER A 12 -7.64 0.07 14.63
CA SER A 12 -6.26 -0.12 14.16
C SER A 12 -6.20 -0.68 12.73
N ALA A 13 -7.13 -1.58 12.38
CA ALA A 13 -7.27 -2.09 11.02
C ALA A 13 -7.72 -0.99 10.06
N SER A 14 -8.76 -0.22 10.41
CA SER A 14 -9.25 0.92 9.63
C SER A 14 -8.14 1.95 9.32
N TYR A 15 -7.35 2.32 10.34
CA TYR A 15 -6.21 3.23 10.18
C TYR A 15 -5.10 2.65 9.29
N TYR A 16 -4.78 1.36 9.45
CA TYR A 16 -3.75 0.69 8.64
C TYR A 16 -4.14 0.65 7.15
N TRP A 17 -5.40 0.35 6.85
CA TRP A 17 -5.92 0.36 5.48
C TRP A 17 -5.97 1.78 4.89
N SER A 18 -6.34 2.80 5.68
CA SER A 18 -6.33 4.20 5.23
C SER A 18 -4.91 4.69 4.90
N LYS A 19 -3.93 4.32 5.73
CA LYS A 19 -2.52 4.69 5.50
C LYS A 19 -1.96 3.98 4.27
N LYS A 20 -2.25 2.68 4.10
CA LYS A 20 -1.87 1.95 2.89
C LYS A 20 -2.52 2.50 1.62
N ASP A 21 -3.76 2.97 1.71
CA ASP A 21 -4.43 3.62 0.57
C ASP A 21 -3.70 4.88 0.14
N GLN A 22 -3.33 5.74 1.09
CA GLN A 22 -2.59 6.96 0.79
C GLN A 22 -1.17 6.70 0.31
N GLU A 23 -0.50 5.66 0.79
CA GLU A 23 0.90 5.39 0.44
C GLU A 23 1.06 4.58 -0.86
N ILE A 24 0.12 3.70 -1.18
CA ILE A 24 0.30 2.70 -2.25
C ILE A 24 -0.80 2.79 -3.31
N PHE A 25 -2.07 2.73 -2.91
CA PHE A 25 -3.17 2.57 -3.87
C PHE A 25 -3.52 3.88 -4.58
N LYS A 26 -3.55 5.02 -3.85
CA LYS A 26 -3.86 6.34 -4.41
C LYS A 26 -2.81 6.81 -5.44
N PRO A 27 -1.49 6.79 -5.17
CA PRO A 27 -0.47 7.13 -6.17
C PRO A 27 -0.55 6.26 -7.42
N LEU A 28 -0.70 4.94 -7.24
CA LEU A 28 -0.77 3.99 -8.35
C LEU A 28 -2.00 4.23 -9.24
N ARG A 29 -3.15 4.55 -8.65
CA ARG A 29 -4.38 4.88 -9.40
C ARG A 29 -4.21 6.17 -10.21
N LEU A 30 -3.62 7.21 -9.63
CA LEU A 30 -3.37 8.47 -10.33
C LEU A 30 -2.38 8.27 -11.49
N PHE A 31 -1.32 7.51 -11.28
CA PHE A 31 -0.37 7.15 -12.33
C PHE A 31 -1.05 6.36 -13.47
N ARG A 32 -1.94 5.41 -13.14
CA ARG A 32 -2.72 4.66 -14.15
C ARG A 32 -3.72 5.51 -14.93
N GLN A 33 -4.10 6.67 -14.40
CA GLN A 33 -4.92 7.66 -15.12
C GLN A 33 -4.09 8.50 -16.10
N GLY A 34 -2.76 8.30 -16.17
CA GLY A 34 -1.86 9.03 -17.06
C GLY A 34 -1.29 10.31 -16.45
N LYS A 35 -1.46 10.53 -15.14
CA LYS A 35 -0.92 11.72 -14.46
C LYS A 35 0.59 11.63 -14.25
N ASP A 36 1.24 12.76 -14.38
CA ASP A 36 2.69 12.88 -14.15
C ASP A 36 3.02 12.91 -12.65
N THR A 37 4.29 12.64 -12.29
CA THR A 37 4.75 12.63 -10.90
C THR A 37 4.55 13.96 -10.19
N LEU A 38 4.67 15.08 -10.91
CA LEU A 38 4.45 16.41 -10.36
C LEU A 38 2.96 16.67 -10.06
N GLU A 39 2.06 16.31 -10.98
CA GLU A 39 0.60 16.38 -10.76
C GLU A 39 0.15 15.47 -9.60
N ILE A 40 0.74 14.28 -9.49
CA ILE A 40 0.46 13.35 -8.38
C ILE A 40 0.88 13.98 -7.06
N ALA A 41 2.04 14.63 -7.02
CA ALA A 41 2.57 15.30 -5.84
C ALA A 41 1.63 16.42 -5.37
N GLU A 42 1.15 17.25 -6.31
CA GLU A 42 0.17 18.32 -6.03
C GLU A 42 -1.15 17.77 -5.49
N ILE A 43 -1.73 16.75 -6.14
CA ILE A 43 -3.00 16.12 -5.72
C ILE A 43 -2.89 15.49 -4.33
N MET A 44 -1.68 15.05 -3.96
CA MET A 44 -1.42 14.37 -2.70
C MET A 44 -0.88 15.28 -1.60
N GLY A 45 -0.47 16.51 -1.92
CA GLY A 45 0.18 17.42 -0.98
C GLY A 45 1.52 16.88 -0.48
N ILE A 46 2.29 16.24 -1.35
CA ILE A 46 3.62 15.67 -1.04
C ILE A 46 4.67 16.22 -2.02
N THR A 47 5.94 15.87 -1.81
CA THR A 47 7.01 16.22 -2.76
C THR A 47 6.98 15.31 -3.99
N GLU A 48 7.51 15.82 -5.11
CA GLU A 48 7.63 15.04 -6.35
C GLU A 48 8.48 13.77 -6.16
N ALA A 49 9.60 13.88 -5.42
CA ALA A 49 10.45 12.74 -5.10
C ALA A 49 9.68 11.65 -4.33
N ASP A 50 8.82 12.04 -3.39
CA ASP A 50 7.96 11.10 -2.66
C ASP A 50 6.91 10.46 -3.57
N ALA A 51 6.29 11.24 -4.46
CA ALA A 51 5.33 10.72 -5.43
C ALA A 51 5.97 9.66 -6.34
N LEU A 52 7.15 9.97 -6.90
CA LEU A 52 7.94 9.04 -7.72
C LEU A 52 8.29 7.75 -6.95
N MET A 53 8.81 7.90 -5.72
CA MET A 53 9.17 6.75 -4.88
C MET A 53 7.96 5.86 -4.60
N ARG A 54 6.80 6.45 -4.25
CA ARG A 54 5.57 5.72 -3.94
C ARG A 54 5.03 4.97 -5.16
N VAL A 55 5.00 5.61 -6.32
CA VAL A 55 4.59 4.96 -7.59
C VAL A 55 5.50 3.79 -7.91
N HIS A 56 6.83 3.97 -7.83
CA HIS A 56 7.80 2.91 -8.09
C HIS A 56 7.65 1.73 -7.13
N ARG A 57 7.48 2.01 -5.82
CA ARG A 57 7.22 0.99 -4.79
C ARG A 57 5.91 0.23 -5.08
N ALA A 58 4.85 0.93 -5.45
CA ALA A 58 3.56 0.32 -5.77
C ALA A 58 3.65 -0.61 -7.00
N ILE A 59 4.32 -0.17 -8.07
CA ILE A 59 4.56 -0.99 -9.26
C ILE A 59 5.39 -2.22 -8.92
N SER A 60 6.50 -2.04 -8.19
CA SER A 60 7.36 -3.14 -7.73
C SER A 60 6.56 -4.17 -6.94
N SER A 61 5.72 -3.71 -6.00
CA SER A 61 4.88 -4.60 -5.19
C SER A 61 3.89 -5.42 -6.02
N THR A 62 3.38 -4.87 -7.13
CA THR A 62 2.45 -5.56 -8.04
C THR A 62 3.15 -6.68 -8.82
N LYS A 63 4.43 -6.50 -9.16
CA LYS A 63 5.25 -7.47 -9.90
C LYS A 63 5.79 -8.60 -9.03
N ARG A 64 5.79 -8.45 -7.70
CA ARG A 64 6.30 -9.49 -6.80
C ARG A 64 5.37 -10.70 -6.81
N LYS A 65 5.89 -11.83 -7.30
CA LYS A 65 5.22 -13.13 -7.23
C LYS A 65 4.92 -13.45 -5.76
N LYS A 66 3.69 -13.87 -5.43
CA LYS A 66 3.39 -14.37 -4.08
C LYS A 66 4.38 -15.49 -3.77
N VAL A 67 5.14 -15.33 -2.69
CA VAL A 67 6.04 -16.37 -2.19
C VAL A 67 5.17 -17.58 -1.85
N ARG A 68 5.30 -18.66 -2.64
CA ARG A 68 4.76 -19.96 -2.25
C ARG A 68 5.78 -20.56 -1.31
N THR A 69 5.56 -20.40 -0.02
CA THR A 69 6.31 -21.14 0.99
C THR A 69 5.91 -22.60 0.85
N VAL A 70 6.79 -23.43 0.28
CA VAL A 70 6.70 -24.88 0.47
C VAL A 70 7.15 -25.13 1.91
N PRO A 71 6.33 -25.72 2.78
CA PRO A 71 6.78 -26.07 4.12
C PRO A 71 7.98 -27.02 4.00
N HIS A 72 9.08 -26.68 4.66
CA HIS A 72 10.25 -27.55 4.75
C HIS A 72 9.84 -28.83 5.50
N GLY A 73 9.75 -29.97 4.79
CA GLY A 73 9.51 -31.26 5.44
C GLY A 73 8.69 -32.27 4.64
N GLU A 74 7.92 -31.85 3.63
CA GLU A 74 7.21 -32.81 2.76
C GLU A 74 8.07 -33.09 1.52
N LEU A 75 9.13 -33.89 1.73
CA LEU A 75 9.70 -34.68 0.63
C LEU A 75 8.64 -35.70 0.23
N ALA A 76 8.15 -35.58 -1.01
CA ALA A 76 7.28 -36.57 -1.65
C ALA A 76 7.93 -37.95 -1.70
#